data_AF-S5XJK8-F1
#
_entry.id   AF-S5XJK8-F1
#
_cell.length_a   1.000
_cell.length_b   1.000
_cell.length_c   1.000
_cell.angle_alpha   90.00
_cell.angle_beta   90.00
_cell.angle_gamma   90.00
#
_symmetry.space_group_name_H-M   'P 1'
#
loop_
_entity.id
_entity.type
_entity.pdbx_description
1 polymer ?
#
loop_
_entity_poly.entity_id
_entity_poly.type
_entity_poly.pdbx_seq_one_letter_code
_entity_poly.pdbx_strand_id
1 'polypeptide(L)' 'MASHQEITNHVHGEMDIRVHQKTFAGFIRLATWVCGISAAVLVFMALVNS' A
#
# COMPACT_ATOMS: atom_id res chain seq x y z
N MET A 1 -2.23 -1.87 -39.05
CA MET A 1 -1.04 -2.66 -38.69
C MET A 1 -1.29 -3.33 -37.36
N ALA A 2 -1.76 -4.58 -37.36
CA ALA A 2 -1.83 -5.38 -36.14
C ALA A 2 -0.40 -5.84 -35.83
N SER A 3 0.19 -5.31 -34.77
CA SER A 3 1.49 -5.74 -34.27
C SER A 3 1.40 -7.19 -33.78
N HIS A 4 2.37 -7.97 -34.24
CA HIS A 4 2.71 -9.32 -33.81
C HIS A 4 2.49 -9.51 -32.30
N GLN A 5 1.55 -10.38 -31.91
CA GLN A 5 1.47 -10.87 -30.54
C GLN A 5 2.69 -11.79 -30.36
N GLU A 6 3.80 -11.26 -29.82
CA GLU A 6 4.79 -12.13 -29.20
C GLU A 6 4.04 -12.94 -28.14
N ILE A 7 3.95 -14.25 -28.32
CA ILE A 7 3.50 -15.14 -27.25
C ILE A 7 4.62 -15.12 -26.21
N THR A 8 4.62 -14.11 -25.34
CA THR A 8 5.48 -14.10 -24.18
C THR A 8 4.97 -15.22 -23.28
N ASN A 9 5.66 -16.35 -23.26
CA ASN A 9 5.34 -17.46 -22.36
C ASN A 9 5.49 -16.96 -20.92
N HIS A 10 4.40 -16.52 -20.31
CA HIS A 10 4.37 -16.04 -18.94
C HIS A 10 4.09 -17.22 -18.02
N VAL A 11 5.06 -17.55 -17.17
CA VAL A 11 4.91 -18.59 -16.14
C VAL A 11 4.15 -17.99 -14.97
N HIS A 12 3.04 -18.63 -14.59
CA HIS A 12 2.27 -18.21 -13.42
C HIS A 12 3.15 -18.21 -12.17
N GLY A 13 3.16 -17.09 -11.43
CA GLY A 13 3.95 -16.94 -10.20
C GLY A 13 5.36 -16.38 -10.38
N GLU A 14 5.88 -16.29 -11.61
CA GLU A 14 7.19 -15.70 -11.89
C GLU A 14 7.13 -14.22 -12.29
N MET A 15 5.93 -13.62 -12.28
CA MET A 15 5.78 -12.20 -12.53
C MET A 15 6.57 -11.38 -11.51
N ASP A 16 7.32 -10.39 -11.98
CA ASP A 16 7.99 -9.44 -11.11
C ASP A 16 6.98 -8.62 -10.28
N ILE A 17 7.06 -8.79 -8.95
CA ILE A 17 6.18 -8.14 -7.98
C ILE A 17 6.86 -7.01 -7.19
N ARG A 18 8.05 -6.53 -7.60
CA ARG A 18 8.80 -5.47 -6.87
C ARG A 18 7.94 -4.23 -6.57
N VAL A 19 7.12 -3.81 -7.53
CA VAL A 19 6.19 -2.68 -7.36
C VAL A 19 5.14 -2.98 -6.29
N HIS A 20 4.53 -4.16 -6.31
CA HIS A 20 3.51 -4.57 -5.35
C HIS A 20 4.07 -4.63 -3.92
N GLN A 21 5.28 -5.19 -3.74
CA GLN A 21 5.95 -5.23 -2.44
C GLN A 21 6.21 -3.81 -1.90
N LYS A 22 6.69 -2.90 -2.75
CA LYS A 22 6.92 -1.50 -2.37
C LYS A 22 5.61 -0.79 -1.99
N THR A 23 4.54 -1.02 -2.75
CA THR A 23 3.22 -0.47 -2.44
C THR A 23 2.70 -0.99 -1.10
N PHE A 24 2.83 -2.28 -0.82
CA PHE A 24 2.43 -2.86 0.46
C PHE A 24 3.21 -2.27 1.63
N ALA A 25 4.53 -2.15 1.51
CA ALA A 25 5.35 -1.50 2.54
C ALA A 25 4.93 -0.04 2.77
N GLY A 26 4.64 0.69 1.69
CA GLY A 26 4.10 2.05 1.75
C GLY A 26 2.74 2.10 2.45
N PHE A 27 1.83 1.19 2.11
CA PHE A 27 0.51 1.07 2.72
C PHE A 27 0.60 0.83 4.23
N ILE A 28 1.42 -0.12 4.68
CA ILE A 28 1.59 -0.41 6.11
C ILE A 28 2.11 0.82 6.85
N ARG A 29 3.12 1.49 6.31
CA ARG A 29 3.66 2.72 6.91
C ARG A 29 2.57 3.79 7.05
N LEU A 30 1.77 4.03 6.00
CA LEU A 30 0.68 5.00 6.06
C LEU A 30 -0.40 4.57 7.08
N ALA A 31 -0.78 3.30 7.10
CA ALA A 31 -1.77 2.77 8.04
C ALA A 31 -1.32 2.96 9.50
N THR A 32 -0.05 2.72 9.81
CA THR A 32 0.52 2.97 11.14
C THR A 32 0.42 4.45 11.52
N TRP A 33 0.75 5.36 10.60
CA TRP A 33 0.64 6.81 10.83
C TRP A 33 -0.80 7.24 11.07
N VAL A 34 -1.75 6.75 10.26
CA VAL A 34 -3.18 7.03 10.44
C VAL A 34 -3.64 6.56 11.81
N CYS A 35 -3.33 5.32 12.19
CA CYS A 35 -3.71 4.77 13.49
C CYS A 35 -3.14 5.62 14.66
N GLY A 36 -1.85 5.97 14.60
CA GLY A 36 -1.20 6.79 15.62
C GLY A 36 -1.77 8.20 15.73
N ILE A 37 -1.99 8.88 14.59
CA ILE A 37 -2.59 10.22 14.56
C ILE A 37 -4.03 10.17 15.08
N SER A 38 -4.83 9.20 14.64
CA SER A 38 -6.20 9.05 15.12
C SER A 38 -6.25 8.88 16.64
N ALA A 39 -5.39 8.03 17.20
CA ALA A 39 -5.30 7.86 18.65
C ALA A 39 -4.86 9.16 19.36
N ALA A 40 -3.84 9.84 18.85
CA ALA A 40 -3.36 11.10 19.41
C ALA A 40 -4.45 12.19 19.42
N VAL A 41 -5.22 12.31 18.32
CA VAL A 41 -6.34 13.25 18.22
C VAL A 41 -7.43 12.90 19.23
N LEU A 42 -7.80 11.62 19.37
CA LEU A 42 -8.80 11.19 20.35
C LEU A 42 -8.38 11.52 21.78
N VAL A 43 -7.12 11.24 22.14
CA VAL A 43 -6.58 11.58 23.47
C VAL A 43 -6.56 13.09 23.68
N PHE A 44 -6.10 13.87 22.69
CA PHE A 44 -6.11 15.33 22.78
C PHE A 44 -7.53 15.88 22.97
N MET A 45 -8.49 15.39 22.19
CA MET A 45 -9.89 15.80 22.31
C MET A 45 -10.44 15.48 23.70
N ALA A 46 -10.12 14.31 24.25
CA ALA A 46 -10.54 13.92 25.59
C ALA A 46 -9.92 14.81 26.68
N LEU A 47 -8.69 15.30 26.51
CA LEU A 47 -8.03 16.18 27.49
C LEU A 47 -8.49 17.64 27.40
N VAL A 48 -8.77 18.14 26.20
CA VAL A 48 -9.15 19.55 25.98
C VAL A 48 -10.65 19.76 26.18
N ASN A 49 -11.46 18.75 25.88
CA ASN A 49 -12.91 18.77 26.02
C ASN A 49 -13.39 17.89 27.19
N SER A 50 -12.54 17.66 28.19
CA SER A 50 -12.91 16.99 29.45
C SER A 50 -13.88 17.84 30.26
#